data_AF-A0A2S0L9K0-F1
#
_entry.id   AF-A0A2S0L9K0-F1
#
_cell.length_a   1.000
_cell.length_b   1.000
_cell.length_c   1.000
_cell.angle_alpha   90.00
_cell.angle_beta   90.00
_cell.angle_gamma   90.00
#
_symmetry.space_group_name_H-M   'P 1'
#
loop_
_entity.id
_entity.type
_entity.pdbx_description
1 polymer ?
#
loop_
_entity_poly.entity_id
_entity_poly.type
_entity_poly.pdbx_seq_one_letter_code
_entity_poly.pdbx_strand_id
1 'polypeptide(L)'
;MHFKLAFVAKVQEELHSPAFGKDESILNILKEKLNFYEDIASVFYFIYREDSVKYLEKRALILDNLTPIECVATEELVHRLREALLRYPY
;
A
#
# COMPACT_ATOMS: atom_id res chain seq x y z
N MET A 1 -17.79 12.23 -1.72
CA MET A 1 -16.65 11.32 -1.45
C MET A 1 -15.53 11.51 -2.50
N HIS A 2 -14.88 12.68 -2.57
CA HIS A 2 -13.81 12.95 -3.56
C HIS A 2 -12.38 12.82 -3.00
N PHE A 3 -12.23 12.62 -1.69
CA PHE A 3 -10.93 12.72 -1.02
C PHE A 3 -10.03 11.47 -1.18
N LYS A 4 -10.61 10.28 -1.39
CA LYS A 4 -9.85 9.01 -1.48
C LYS A 4 -9.00 8.89 -2.76
N LEU A 5 -9.52 9.35 -3.91
CA LEU A 5 -8.79 9.33 -5.19
C LEU A 5 -7.65 10.36 -5.23
N ALA A 6 -7.86 11.53 -4.63
CA ALA A 6 -6.86 12.59 -4.57
C ALA A 6 -5.61 12.17 -3.78
N PHE A 7 -5.78 11.38 -2.71
CA PHE A 7 -4.66 10.88 -1.93
C PHE A 7 -3.78 9.92 -2.72
N VAL A 8 -4.37 8.91 -3.37
CA VAL A 8 -3.61 7.94 -4.18
C VAL A 8 -2.86 8.64 -5.32
N ALA A 9 -3.51 9.57 -6.01
CA ALA A 9 -2.88 10.34 -7.09
C ALA A 9 -1.68 11.15 -6.57
N LYS A 10 -1.82 11.81 -5.42
CA LYS A 10 -0.72 12.55 -4.79
C LYS A 10 0.43 11.62 -4.39
N VAL A 11 0.13 10.44 -3.84
CA VAL A 11 1.16 9.45 -3.52
C VAL A 11 1.93 9.03 -4.76
N GLN A 12 1.25 8.77 -5.87
CA GLN A 12 1.90 8.41 -7.12
C GLN A 12 2.76 9.54 -7.69
N GLU A 13 2.28 10.79 -7.62
CA GLU A 13 3.05 11.97 -8.01
C GLU A 13 4.32 12.12 -7.17
N GLU A 14 4.20 12.01 -5.84
CA GLU A 14 5.35 12.06 -4.92
C GLU A 14 6.34 10.92 -5.21
N LEU A 15 5.86 9.70 -5.46
CA LEU A 15 6.72 8.55 -5.78
C LEU A 15 7.47 8.70 -7.11
N HIS A 16 6.89 9.43 -8.06
CA HIS A 16 7.53 9.72 -9.34
C HIS A 16 8.50 10.91 -9.26
N SER A 17 8.45 11.68 -8.17
CA SER A 17 9.39 12.75 -7.93
C SER A 17 10.79 12.20 -7.68
N PRO A 18 11.83 12.69 -8.37
CA PRO A 18 13.21 12.27 -8.13
C PRO A 18 13.68 12.60 -6.70
N ALA A 19 13.04 13.58 -6.04
CA ALA A 19 13.34 13.96 -4.66
C ALA A 19 12.90 12.92 -3.63
N PHE A 20 11.99 12.02 -3.99
CA PHE A 20 11.49 11.00 -3.07
C PHE A 20 12.49 9.88 -2.80
N GLY A 21 13.39 9.63 -3.76
CA GLY A 21 14.40 8.58 -3.64
C GLY A 21 13.80 7.18 -3.52
N LYS A 22 12.78 6.85 -4.35
CA LYS A 22 12.15 5.52 -4.31
C LYS A 22 13.15 4.41 -4.69
N ASP A 23 13.10 3.32 -3.96
CA ASP A 23 13.71 2.06 -4.34
C ASP A 23 12.73 1.30 -5.24
N GLU A 24 13.02 1.29 -6.54
CA GLU A 24 12.18 0.61 -7.53
C GLU A 24 12.15 -0.90 -7.34
N SER A 25 13.20 -1.50 -6.77
CA SER A 25 13.26 -2.94 -6.51
C SER A 25 12.23 -3.31 -5.44
N ILE A 26 12.16 -2.53 -4.36
CA ILE A 26 11.17 -2.75 -3.30
C ILE A 26 9.76 -2.56 -3.84
N LEU A 27 9.52 -1.48 -4.61
CA LEU A 27 8.20 -1.22 -5.17
C LEU A 27 7.74 -2.35 -6.11
N ASN A 28 8.63 -2.89 -6.93
CA ASN A 28 8.32 -4.04 -7.79
C ASN A 28 7.97 -5.29 -6.97
N ILE A 29 8.74 -5.60 -5.92
CA ILE A 29 8.43 -6.71 -5.00
C ILE A 29 7.04 -6.55 -4.38
N LEU A 30 6.69 -5.32 -3.96
CA LEU A 30 5.36 -5.05 -3.41
C LEU A 30 4.25 -5.27 -4.44
N LYS A 31 4.45 -4.80 -5.69
CA LYS A 31 3.47 -5.00 -6.77
C LYS A 31 3.24 -6.49 -7.03
N GLU A 32 4.30 -7.29 -7.11
CA GLU A 32 4.17 -8.73 -7.29
C GLU A 32 3.45 -9.42 -6.12
N LYS A 33 3.82 -9.08 -4.87
CA LYS A 33 3.22 -9.67 -3.67
C LYS A 33 1.77 -9.22 -3.42
N LEU A 34 1.40 -8.03 -3.87
CA LEU A 34 0.05 -7.47 -3.75
C LEU A 34 -0.78 -7.70 -5.02
N ASN A 35 -0.52 -8.78 -5.77
CA ASN A 35 -1.30 -9.17 -6.93
C ASN A 35 -1.49 -8.05 -7.97
N PHE A 36 -0.44 -7.27 -8.21
CA PHE A 36 -0.38 -6.14 -9.16
C PHE A 36 -1.35 -4.98 -8.87
N TYR A 37 -1.88 -4.87 -7.64
CA TYR A 37 -2.63 -3.68 -7.21
C TYR A 37 -1.68 -2.48 -7.01
N GLU A 38 -1.40 -1.75 -8.09
CA GLU A 38 -0.44 -0.63 -8.11
C GLU A 38 -0.81 0.49 -7.14
N ASP A 39 -2.10 0.80 -6.97
CA ASP A 39 -2.55 1.82 -6.03
C ASP A 39 -2.18 1.43 -4.59
N ILE A 40 -2.40 0.15 -4.25
CA ILE A 40 -2.10 -0.39 -2.91
C ILE A 40 -0.59 -0.44 -2.71
N ALA A 41 0.17 -0.99 -3.66
CA ALA A 41 1.62 -1.07 -3.56
C ALA A 41 2.27 0.30 -3.41
N SER A 42 1.78 1.30 -4.15
CA SER A 42 2.27 2.69 -4.07
C SER A 42 1.99 3.30 -2.69
N VAL A 43 0.75 3.20 -2.20
CA VAL A 43 0.39 3.71 -0.87
C VAL A 43 1.13 2.97 0.24
N PHE A 44 1.27 1.65 0.11
CA PHE A 44 1.96 0.83 1.10
C PHE A 44 3.45 1.18 1.19
N TYR A 45 4.12 1.34 0.04
CA TYR A 45 5.50 1.81 -0.01
C TYR A 45 5.64 3.24 0.53
N PHE A 46 4.67 4.10 0.23
CA PHE A 46 4.66 5.47 0.72
C PHE A 46 4.53 5.57 2.24
N ILE A 47 3.78 4.66 2.87
CA ILE A 47 3.64 4.64 4.34
C ILE A 47 4.85 3.99 5.02
N TYR A 48 5.33 2.85 4.50
CA TYR A 48 6.30 2.01 5.21
C TYR A 48 7.73 2.04 4.62
N ARG A 49 7.94 2.71 3.49
CA ARG A 49 9.25 2.85 2.81
C ARG A 49 9.98 1.51 2.70
N GLU A 50 11.22 1.43 3.15
CA GLU A 50 12.09 0.26 3.04
C GLU A 50 11.56 -0.94 3.85
N ASP A 51 10.85 -0.69 4.96
CA ASP A 51 10.25 -1.73 5.78
C ASP A 51 8.97 -2.32 5.18
N SER A 52 8.45 -1.76 4.07
CA SER A 52 7.20 -2.20 3.44
C SER A 52 7.13 -3.71 3.20
N VAL A 53 8.20 -4.35 2.72
CA VAL A 53 8.23 -5.81 2.51
C VAL A 53 8.03 -6.56 3.83
N LYS A 54 8.62 -6.08 4.93
CA LYS A 54 8.46 -6.69 6.25
C LYS A 54 7.04 -6.50 6.80
N TYR A 55 6.41 -5.37 6.51
CA TYR A 55 5.03 -5.11 6.93
C TYR A 55 3.98 -5.88 6.11
N LEU A 56 4.32 -6.34 4.90
CA LEU A 56 3.43 -7.20 4.11
C LEU A 56 3.11 -8.53 4.80
N GLU A 57 4.04 -9.06 5.59
CA GLU A 57 3.88 -10.33 6.32
C GLU A 57 3.45 -10.10 7.78
N LYS A 58 3.31 -8.84 8.20
CA LYS A 58 2.92 -8.49 9.55
C LYS A 58 1.40 -8.44 9.67
N ARG A 59 0.87 -9.20 10.63
CA ARG A 59 -0.56 -9.15 10.97
C ARG A 59 -0.92 -7.78 11.54
N ALA A 60 -2.05 -7.24 11.10
CA ALA A 60 -2.54 -5.96 11.58
C ALA A 60 -3.96 -6.12 12.16
N LEU A 61 -4.19 -5.59 13.37
CA LEU A 61 -5.50 -5.67 14.03
C LEU A 61 -6.60 -5.00 13.20
N ILE A 62 -6.27 -3.90 12.50
CA ILE A 62 -7.21 -3.20 11.61
C ILE A 62 -7.67 -4.06 10.42
N LEU A 63 -6.90 -5.09 10.08
CA LEU A 63 -7.19 -6.06 9.02
C LEU A 63 -7.76 -7.39 9.58
N ASP A 64 -8.39 -7.38 10.76
CA ASP A 64 -8.82 -8.61 11.46
C ASP A 64 -7.68 -9.59 11.72
N ASN A 65 -6.51 -9.06 12.07
CA ASN A 65 -5.32 -9.87 12.35
C ASN A 65 -4.84 -10.70 11.13
N LEU A 66 -5.25 -10.30 9.93
CA LEU A 66 -4.71 -10.76 8.65
C LEU A 66 -3.47 -9.94 8.28
N THR A 67 -2.69 -10.50 7.37
CA THR A 67 -1.58 -9.81 6.71
C THR A 67 -2.06 -9.07 5.45
N PRO A 68 -1.38 -7.98 5.04
CA PRO A 68 -1.68 -7.30 3.77
C PRO A 68 -1.70 -8.23 2.55
N ILE A 69 -0.85 -9.27 2.51
CA ILE A 69 -0.83 -10.27 1.43
C ILE A 69 -2.10 -11.13 1.45
N GLU A 70 -2.57 -11.54 2.63
CA GLU A 70 -3.85 -12.27 2.74
C GLU A 70 -5.02 -11.39 2.30
N CYS A 71 -4.92 -10.08 2.49
CA CYS A 71 -5.99 -9.17 2.08
C CYS A 71 -6.14 -9.00 0.56
N VAL A 72 -5.18 -9.43 -0.27
CA VAL A 72 -5.33 -9.38 -1.74
C VAL A 72 -5.99 -10.64 -2.33
N ALA A 73 -6.44 -11.57 -1.49
CA ALA A 73 -7.06 -12.82 -1.93
C ALA A 73 -8.49 -12.64 -2.49
N THR A 74 -9.25 -11.63 -2.02
CA THR A 74 -10.62 -11.37 -2.49
C THR A 74 -10.88 -9.86 -2.61
N GLU A 75 -11.81 -9.46 -3.47
CA GLU A 75 -12.15 -8.05 -3.67
C GLU A 75 -12.63 -7.35 -2.39
N GLU A 76 -13.35 -8.07 -1.53
CA GLU A 76 -13.82 -7.55 -0.24
C GLU A 76 -12.63 -7.20 0.68
N LEU A 77 -11.66 -8.11 0.77
CA LEU A 77 -10.46 -7.89 1.57
C LEU A 77 -9.56 -6.80 0.98
N VAL A 78 -9.49 -6.71 -0.35
CA VAL A 78 -8.77 -5.64 -1.07
C VAL A 78 -9.38 -4.28 -0.71
N HIS A 79 -10.72 -4.17 -0.73
CA HIS A 79 -11.40 -2.94 -0.32
C HIS A 79 -11.08 -2.57 1.13
N ARG A 80 -11.09 -3.55 2.03
CA ARG A 80 -10.73 -3.35 3.43
C ARG A 80 -9.28 -2.89 3.61
N LEU A 81 -8.33 -3.49 2.88
CA LEU A 81 -6.93 -3.08 2.89
C LEU A 81 -6.78 -1.62 2.44
N ARG A 82 -7.44 -1.24 1.34
CA ARG A 82 -7.46 0.16 0.87
C ARG A 82 -8.00 1.11 1.93
N GLU A 83 -9.10 0.75 2.59
CA GLU A 83 -9.65 1.58 3.67
C GLU A 83 -8.70 1.68 4.87
N ALA A 84 -8.03 0.59 5.25
CA ALA A 84 -7.06 0.60 6.34
C ALA A 84 -5.87 1.50 6.02
N LEU A 85 -5.34 1.43 4.80
CA LEU A 85 -4.21 2.27 4.35
C LEU A 85 -4.59 3.76 4.31
N LEU A 86 -5.83 4.07 3.91
CA LEU A 86 -6.32 5.46 3.91
C LEU A 86 -6.59 6.02 5.31
N ARG A 87 -6.78 5.16 6.32
CA ARG A 87 -6.98 5.56 7.72
C ARG A 87 -5.67 5.63 8.50
N TYR A 88 -4.55 5.20 7.93
CA TYR A 88 -3.28 5.26 8.61
C TYR A 88 -2.90 6.74 8.83
N PRO A 89 -2.73 7.18 10.08
CA PRO A 89 -2.39 8.58 10.36
C PRO A 89 -1.00 8.85 9.80
N TYR A 90 -0.94 9.84 8.91
CA TYR A 90 0.29 10.32 8.29
C TYR A 90 1.16 11.08 9.30
#